data_AF-A0A9E4BY93-F1
#
_entry.id   AF-A0A9E4BY93-F1
#
_cell.length_a   1.000
_cell.length_b   1.000
_cell.length_c   1.000
_cell.angle_alpha   90.00
_cell.angle_beta   90.00
_cell.angle_gamma   90.00
#
_symmetry.space_group_name_H-M   'P 1'
#
loop_
_entity.id
_entity.type
_entity.pdbx_description
1 polymer ?
#
loop_
_entity_poly.entity_id
_entity_poly.type
_entity_poly.pdbx_seq_one_letter_code
_entity_poly.pdbx_strand_id
1 'polypeptide(L)'
;MGGMILADGIFVGSGYEEALAIIRRAYEMGVRYFDTAPMYGDGRSEVRYGRVLGEFSRESFAISTKGSRVLRPENPDDLAPYSEDGIPHYTYDFDFSAAGLRASLDSSLERLGLAAVDIFFVHDSDFKGQHTDEGCGRIAVDRQGQGHWHGYERVGAHWADGRAL
;
A
#
# COMPACT_ATOMS: atom_id res chain seq x y z
N MET A 1 12.24 5.83 4.75
CA MET A 1 11.87 5.44 6.12
C MET A 1 10.85 4.33 6.02
N GLY A 2 11.08 3.19 6.67
CA GLY A 2 10.18 2.04 6.62
C GLY A 2 9.10 2.08 7.70
N GLY A 3 7.90 1.63 7.35
CA GLY A 3 6.69 1.73 8.18
C GLY A 3 6.36 0.53 9.05
N MET A 4 7.14 -0.56 8.98
CA MET A 4 6.82 -1.81 9.67
C MET A 4 6.63 -1.65 11.19
N ILE A 5 7.44 -0.80 11.82
CA ILE A 5 7.36 -0.54 13.27
C ILE A 5 6.40 0.60 13.64
N LEU A 6 5.84 1.28 12.64
CA LEU A 6 4.90 2.39 12.85
C LEU A 6 3.48 1.91 13.13
N ALA A 7 3.26 0.61 13.20
CA ALA A 7 2.08 -0.03 13.71
C ALA A 7 2.48 -1.32 14.43
N ASP A 8 1.84 -1.58 15.55
CA ASP A 8 1.83 -2.90 16.17
C ASP A 8 1.15 -3.94 15.25
N GLY A 9 1.30 -5.23 15.51
CA GLY A 9 0.61 -6.30 14.77
C GLY A 9 1.55 -7.44 14.32
N ILE A 10 2.71 -7.10 13.75
CA ILE A 10 3.75 -8.10 13.41
C ILE A 10 4.80 -8.18 14.52
N PHE A 11 5.22 -7.03 15.04
CA PHE A 11 6.18 -6.87 16.13
C PHE A 11 5.64 -5.87 17.16
N VAL A 12 6.39 -5.66 18.24
CA VAL A 12 6.17 -4.49 19.11
C VAL A 12 6.35 -3.23 18.26
N GLY A 13 5.27 -2.49 18.06
CA GLY A 13 5.24 -1.27 17.25
C GLY A 13 4.86 -0.05 18.07
N SER A 14 4.95 1.12 17.45
CA SER A 14 4.56 2.39 18.06
C SER A 14 3.05 2.53 18.19
N GLY A 15 2.61 3.16 19.27
CA GLY A 15 1.23 3.62 19.42
C GLY A 15 0.88 4.68 18.38
N TYR A 16 -0.42 4.94 18.18
CA TYR A 16 -0.92 5.80 17.11
C TYR A 16 -0.25 7.19 17.10
N GLU A 17 -0.39 7.96 18.18
CA GLU A 17 0.17 9.32 18.27
C GLU A 17 1.70 9.36 18.16
N GLU A 18 2.39 8.36 18.72
CA GLU A 18 3.85 8.24 18.63
C GLU A 18 4.26 8.02 17.17
N ALA A 19 3.59 7.12 16.45
CA ALA A 19 3.88 6.85 15.05
C ALA A 19 3.67 8.11 14.19
N LEU A 20 2.58 8.87 14.40
CA LEU A 20 2.36 10.13 13.68
C LEU A 20 3.49 11.14 13.94
N ALA A 21 3.91 11.28 15.20
CA ALA A 21 4.99 12.16 15.59
C ALA A 21 6.32 11.77 14.93
N ILE A 22 6.64 10.46 14.88
CA ILE A 22 7.85 9.95 14.22
C ILE A 22 7.82 10.25 12.71
N ILE A 23 6.70 9.97 12.02
CA ILE A 23 6.58 10.23 10.56
C ILE A 23 6.79 11.72 10.28
N ARG A 24 6.10 12.59 11.03
CA ARG A 24 6.22 14.04 10.90
C ARG A 24 7.66 14.49 11.10
N ARG A 25 8.28 14.02 12.18
CA ARG A 25 9.67 14.38 12.49
C ARG A 25 10.64 13.93 11.40
N ALA A 26 10.45 12.74 10.84
CA ALA A 26 11.26 12.24 9.74
C ALA A 26 11.16 13.17 8.52
N TYR A 27 9.94 13.60 8.17
CA TYR A 27 9.72 14.56 7.08
C TYR A 27 10.41 15.91 7.36
N GLU A 28 10.25 16.46 8.55
CA GLU A 28 10.91 17.72 8.97
C GLU A 28 12.44 17.64 8.91
N MET A 29 13.01 16.46 9.20
CA MET A 29 14.44 16.20 9.12
C MET A 29 14.96 15.97 7.69
N GLY A 30 14.10 16.06 6.68
CA GLY A 30 14.49 15.95 5.28
C GLY A 30 14.31 14.55 4.68
N VAL A 31 13.66 13.61 5.37
CA VAL A 31 13.28 12.33 4.75
C VAL A 31 12.22 12.58 3.69
N ARG A 32 12.44 12.05 2.49
CA ARG A 32 11.56 12.24 1.33
C ARG A 32 11.09 10.93 0.70
N TYR A 33 11.56 9.79 1.20
CA TYR A 33 11.11 8.48 0.75
C TYR A 33 10.54 7.68 1.91
N PHE A 34 9.34 7.14 1.73
CA PHE A 34 8.59 6.38 2.73
C PHE A 34 8.19 5.02 2.15
N ASP A 35 8.29 3.96 2.94
CA ASP A 35 7.92 2.60 2.52
C ASP A 35 6.94 2.00 3.51
N THR A 36 5.83 1.48 3.01
CA THR A 36 4.81 0.79 3.81
C THR A 36 4.33 -0.47 3.09
N ALA A 37 3.39 -1.20 3.67
CA ALA A 37 2.73 -2.35 3.07
C ALA A 37 1.36 -2.58 3.74
N PRO A 38 0.40 -3.22 3.05
CA PRO A 38 -0.88 -3.57 3.65
C PRO A 38 -0.73 -4.38 4.94
N MET A 39 0.19 -5.36 4.96
CA MET A 39 0.36 -6.22 6.14
C MET A 39 0.99 -5.50 7.34
N TYR A 40 1.57 -4.31 7.18
CA TYR A 40 2.23 -3.60 8.28
C TYR A 40 1.19 -3.06 9.27
N GLY A 41 0.96 -3.86 10.31
CA GLY A 41 -0.08 -3.64 11.31
C GLY A 41 -1.48 -3.70 10.73
N ASP A 42 -1.72 -4.62 9.79
CA ASP A 42 -3.03 -4.86 9.18
C ASP A 42 -3.67 -3.59 8.60
N GLY A 43 -2.89 -2.83 7.83
CA GLY A 43 -3.32 -1.61 7.14
C GLY A 43 -3.06 -0.33 7.93
N ARG A 44 -2.77 -0.41 9.23
CA ARG A 44 -2.54 0.77 10.08
C ARG A 44 -1.35 1.61 9.65
N SER A 45 -0.26 0.99 9.20
CA SER A 45 0.90 1.74 8.69
C SER A 45 0.54 2.65 7.51
N GLU A 46 -0.30 2.17 6.59
CA GLU A 46 -0.77 2.95 5.43
C GLU A 46 -1.64 4.12 5.87
N VAL A 47 -2.57 3.89 6.81
CA VAL A 47 -3.41 4.96 7.38
C VAL A 47 -2.57 6.04 8.04
N ARG A 48 -1.59 5.66 8.87
CA ARG A 48 -0.74 6.61 9.60
C ARG A 48 0.14 7.43 8.67
N TYR A 49 0.69 6.81 7.62
CA TYR A 49 1.39 7.56 6.58
C TYR A 49 0.46 8.50 5.83
N GLY A 50 -0.72 8.05 5.42
CA GLY A 50 -1.72 8.89 4.75
C GLY A 50 -2.11 10.11 5.58
N ARG A 51 -2.33 9.89 6.88
CA ARG A 51 -2.69 10.94 7.86
C ARG A 51 -1.65 12.06 7.91
N VAL A 52 -0.37 11.73 8.02
CA VAL A 52 0.70 12.74 8.16
C VAL A 52 1.15 13.29 6.81
N LEU A 53 1.34 12.44 5.81
CA LEU A 53 1.85 12.88 4.51
C LEU A 53 0.83 13.70 3.72
N GLY A 54 -0.47 13.52 3.97
CA GLY A 54 -1.53 14.36 3.42
C GLY A 54 -1.46 15.83 3.83
N GLU A 55 -0.64 16.17 4.84
CA GLU A 55 -0.40 17.56 5.25
C GLU A 55 0.66 18.27 4.40
N PHE A 56 1.40 17.53 3.58
CA PHE A 56 2.47 18.05 2.74
C PHE A 56 2.09 17.98 1.25
N SER A 57 2.80 18.73 0.41
CA SER A 57 2.61 18.67 -1.04
C SER A 57 2.91 17.26 -1.55
N ARG A 58 2.05 16.70 -2.41
CA ARG A 58 2.27 15.36 -2.96
C ARG A 58 3.62 15.20 -3.67
N GLU A 59 4.11 16.28 -4.29
CA GLU A 59 5.39 16.28 -5.02
C GLU A 59 6.61 16.39 -4.09
N SER A 60 6.42 16.64 -2.79
CA SER A 60 7.53 16.75 -1.85
C SER A 60 7.93 15.43 -1.21
N PHE A 61 7.35 14.30 -1.61
CA PHE A 61 7.77 12.99 -1.14
C PHE A 61 7.48 11.89 -2.16
N ALA A 62 8.23 10.80 -2.03
CA ALA A 62 7.97 9.53 -2.68
C ALA A 62 7.49 8.50 -1.65
N ILE A 63 6.51 7.68 -2.02
CA ILE A 63 6.01 6.60 -1.17
C ILE A 63 5.88 5.30 -1.96
N SER A 64 6.31 4.19 -1.34
CA SER A 64 6.08 2.84 -1.81
C SER A 64 5.07 2.11 -0.94
N THR A 65 4.25 1.28 -1.59
CA THR A 65 3.52 0.21 -0.91
C THR A 65 3.73 -1.12 -1.64
N LYS A 66 3.10 -2.19 -1.15
CA LYS A 66 3.30 -3.55 -1.63
C LYS A 66 1.97 -4.23 -1.87
N GLY A 67 1.94 -5.22 -2.76
CA GLY A 67 0.81 -6.10 -3.00
C GLY A 67 1.22 -7.55 -2.98
N SER A 68 0.22 -8.43 -2.92
CA SER A 68 0.25 -9.91 -2.85
C SER A 68 -0.66 -10.35 -1.70
N ARG A 69 -0.70 -9.57 -0.63
CA ARG A 69 -1.56 -9.77 0.55
C ARG A 69 -2.73 -8.79 0.47
N VAL A 70 -3.86 -9.29 -0.01
CA VAL A 70 -5.08 -8.49 -0.18
C VAL A 70 -5.79 -8.45 1.17
N LEU A 71 -5.84 -7.28 1.80
CA LEU A 71 -6.57 -7.12 3.05
C LEU A 71 -8.08 -7.19 2.80
N ARG A 72 -8.81 -7.89 3.67
CA ARG A 72 -10.27 -7.96 3.68
C ARG A 72 -10.79 -7.79 5.09
N PRO A 73 -11.88 -7.04 5.30
CA PRO A 73 -12.50 -6.98 6.62
C PRO A 73 -12.79 -8.40 7.12
N GLU A 74 -12.41 -8.69 8.35
CA GLU A 74 -12.68 -9.99 8.99
C GLU A 74 -14.19 -10.27 9.01
N ASN A 75 -14.99 -9.23 9.25
CA ASN A 75 -16.43 -9.25 9.11
C ASN A 75 -16.89 -8.15 8.14
N PRO A 76 -17.29 -8.48 6.90
CA PRO A 76 -17.79 -7.51 5.93
C PRO A 76 -19.06 -6.77 6.36
N ASP A 77 -19.86 -7.36 7.26
CA ASP A 77 -21.10 -6.77 7.78
C ASP A 77 -20.85 -5.87 9.00
N ASP A 78 -19.64 -5.86 9.55
CA ASP A 78 -19.22 -5.02 10.68
C ASP A 78 -17.89 -4.34 10.40
N LEU A 79 -17.98 -3.11 9.90
CA LEU A 79 -16.83 -2.27 9.57
C LEU A 79 -16.50 -1.28 10.71
N ALA A 80 -16.94 -1.55 11.94
CA ALA A 80 -16.64 -0.69 13.07
C ALA A 80 -15.12 -0.54 13.26
N PRO A 81 -14.62 0.68 13.56
CA PRO A 81 -13.21 0.87 13.87
C PRO A 81 -12.76 0.03 15.05
N TYR A 82 -11.70 -0.76 14.90
CA TYR A 82 -11.12 -1.55 15.99
C TYR A 82 -9.96 -0.84 16.71
N SER A 83 -9.48 0.25 16.14
CA SER A 83 -8.32 1.00 16.64
C SER A 83 -8.47 2.49 16.35
N GLU A 84 -7.58 3.30 16.94
CA GLU A 84 -7.50 4.75 16.70
C GLU A 84 -7.23 5.10 15.23
N ASP A 85 -6.77 4.14 14.44
CA ASP A 85 -6.55 4.26 12.99
C ASP A 85 -7.87 4.30 12.19
N GLY A 86 -9.03 4.08 12.81
CA GLY A 86 -10.32 4.27 12.13
C GLY A 86 -10.67 3.21 11.08
N ILE A 87 -9.96 2.06 11.10
CA ILE A 87 -10.17 0.93 10.18
C ILE A 87 -10.76 -0.28 10.93
N PRO A 88 -11.46 -1.20 10.24
CA PRO A 88 -11.94 -2.46 10.81
C PRO A 88 -10.82 -3.50 10.90
N HIS A 89 -11.06 -4.58 11.65
CA HIS A 89 -10.12 -5.70 11.68
C HIS A 89 -10.00 -6.29 10.28
N TYR A 90 -8.76 -6.43 9.81
CA TYR A 90 -8.47 -7.05 8.52
C TYR A 90 -7.87 -8.44 8.70
N THR A 91 -8.26 -9.35 7.83
CA THR A 91 -7.50 -10.57 7.49
C THR A 91 -6.85 -10.37 6.11
N TYR A 92 -6.10 -11.35 5.63
CA TYR A 92 -5.53 -11.28 4.29
C TYR A 92 -5.56 -12.62 3.55
N ASP A 93 -5.76 -12.52 2.23
CA ASP A 93 -5.53 -13.60 1.30
C ASP A 93 -4.25 -13.34 0.51
N PHE A 94 -3.52 -14.40 0.17
CA PHE A 94 -2.48 -14.29 -0.84
C PHE A 94 -3.09 -14.39 -2.24
N ASP A 95 -2.90 -13.35 -3.05
CA ASP A 95 -3.32 -13.31 -4.45
C ASP A 95 -2.28 -12.56 -5.29
N PHE A 96 -1.47 -13.33 -6.02
CA PHE A 96 -0.44 -12.83 -6.94
C PHE A 96 -0.96 -12.59 -8.36
N SER A 97 -2.25 -12.81 -8.61
CA SER A 97 -2.84 -12.51 -9.91
C SER A 97 -2.85 -10.99 -10.15
N ALA A 98 -2.96 -10.59 -11.42
CA ALA A 98 -3.11 -9.17 -11.75
C ALA A 98 -4.34 -8.53 -11.07
N ALA A 99 -5.43 -9.30 -10.91
CA ALA A 99 -6.63 -8.85 -10.22
C ALA A 99 -6.37 -8.66 -8.71
N GLY A 100 -5.66 -9.60 -8.08
CA GLY A 100 -5.26 -9.52 -6.68
C GLY A 100 -4.36 -8.32 -6.39
N LEU A 101 -3.32 -8.12 -7.21
CA LEU A 101 -2.42 -6.98 -7.04
C LEU A 101 -3.12 -5.64 -7.30
N ARG A 102 -4.06 -5.58 -8.26
CA ARG A 102 -4.90 -4.40 -8.48
C ARG A 102 -5.82 -4.12 -7.28
N ALA A 103 -6.53 -5.13 -6.78
CA ALA A 103 -7.38 -4.98 -5.61
C ALA A 103 -6.58 -4.55 -4.37
N SER A 104 -5.38 -5.12 -4.19
CA SER A 104 -4.45 -4.72 -3.14
C SER A 104 -4.08 -3.25 -3.26
N LEU A 105 -3.64 -2.79 -4.44
CA LEU A 105 -3.27 -1.40 -4.69
C LEU A 105 -4.45 -0.45 -4.46
N ASP A 106 -5.62 -0.75 -5.03
CA ASP A 106 -6.82 0.10 -4.89
C ASP A 106 -7.16 0.29 -3.40
N SER A 107 -7.16 -0.79 -2.60
CA SER A 107 -7.39 -0.71 -1.16
C SER A 107 -6.29 0.05 -0.39
N SER A 108 -5.03 -0.06 -0.83
CA SER A 108 -3.91 0.69 -0.25
C SER A 108 -4.04 2.18 -0.50
N LEU A 109 -4.46 2.57 -1.70
CA LEU A 109 -4.68 3.97 -2.05
C LEU A 109 -5.79 4.60 -1.21
N GLU A 110 -6.85 3.85 -0.91
CA GLU A 110 -7.90 4.27 0.02
C GLU A 110 -7.35 4.51 1.43
N ARG A 111 -6.61 3.55 2.00
CA ARG A 111 -6.01 3.70 3.35
C ARG A 111 -4.98 4.83 3.41
N LEU A 112 -4.18 5.01 2.35
CA LEU A 112 -3.21 6.09 2.22
C LEU A 112 -3.89 7.45 1.99
N GLY A 113 -5.14 7.49 1.53
CA GLY A 113 -5.78 8.72 1.07
C GLY A 113 -5.06 9.36 -0.13
N LEU A 114 -4.46 8.55 -1.01
CA LEU A 114 -3.67 9.01 -2.15
C LEU A 114 -4.27 8.53 -3.47
N ALA A 115 -4.15 9.34 -4.52
CA ALA A 115 -4.55 8.92 -5.87
C ALA A 115 -3.53 7.99 -6.55
N ALA A 116 -2.27 8.02 -6.09
CA ALA A 116 -1.16 7.25 -6.65
C ALA A 116 0.02 7.13 -5.64
N VAL A 117 0.73 6.01 -5.72
CA VAL A 117 2.03 5.78 -5.06
C VAL A 117 3.16 5.92 -6.07
N ASP A 118 4.39 6.17 -5.62
CA ASP A 118 5.54 6.32 -6.54
C ASP A 118 6.10 4.96 -6.93
N ILE A 119 5.99 3.96 -6.05
CA ILE A 119 6.45 2.60 -6.30
C ILE A 119 5.44 1.60 -5.72
N PHE A 120 5.15 0.53 -6.46
CA PHE A 120 4.35 -0.59 -5.98
C PHE A 120 5.14 -1.89 -6.15
N PHE A 121 5.41 -2.58 -5.04
CA PHE A 121 6.18 -3.82 -5.02
C PHE A 121 5.29 -5.06 -4.94
N VAL A 122 5.74 -6.17 -5.51
CA VAL A 122 5.24 -7.50 -5.13
C VAL A 122 5.94 -7.91 -3.84
N HIS A 123 5.20 -8.07 -2.74
CA HIS A 123 5.77 -8.17 -1.39
C HIS A 123 6.54 -9.47 -1.18
N ASP A 124 5.94 -10.60 -1.54
CA ASP A 124 6.46 -11.95 -1.28
C ASP A 124 6.77 -12.65 -2.62
N SER A 125 7.56 -12.00 -3.49
CA SER A 125 7.80 -12.44 -4.88
C SER A 125 8.50 -13.80 -5.04
N ASP A 126 8.97 -14.39 -3.94
CA ASP A 126 9.63 -15.69 -3.85
C ASP A 126 8.79 -16.75 -3.10
N PHE A 127 7.54 -16.42 -2.72
CA PHE A 127 6.67 -17.32 -1.98
C PHE A 127 6.24 -18.52 -2.83
N LYS A 128 6.92 -19.65 -2.61
CA LYS A 128 6.80 -20.86 -3.43
C LYS A 128 5.38 -21.43 -3.42
N GLY A 129 4.89 -21.78 -4.62
CA GLY A 129 3.63 -22.52 -4.81
C GLY A 129 2.41 -21.66 -5.20
N GLN A 130 2.55 -20.34 -5.29
CA GLN A 130 1.45 -19.43 -5.66
C GLN A 130 1.75 -18.54 -6.87
N HIS A 131 2.95 -18.65 -7.45
CA HIS A 131 3.19 -18.20 -8.81
C HIS A 131 2.50 -19.16 -9.77
N THR A 132 1.27 -18.86 -10.17
CA THR A 132 0.77 -19.38 -11.43
C THR A 132 1.64 -18.76 -12.51
N ASP A 133 2.11 -19.55 -13.47
CA ASP A 133 3.13 -19.21 -14.48
C ASP A 133 2.82 -17.97 -15.35
N GLU A 134 1.72 -17.26 -15.11
CA GLU A 134 1.24 -16.12 -15.90
C GLU A 134 1.20 -14.77 -15.17
N GLY A 135 1.27 -14.73 -13.83
CA GLY A 135 0.90 -13.53 -13.04
C GLY A 135 2.05 -12.69 -12.48
N CYS A 136 3.04 -13.33 -11.86
CA CYS A 136 4.01 -12.60 -11.03
C CYS A 136 5.05 -11.78 -11.81
N GLY A 137 5.28 -12.12 -13.08
CA GLY A 137 6.26 -11.45 -13.95
C GLY A 137 5.73 -10.29 -14.78
N ARG A 138 4.43 -9.94 -14.68
CA ARG A 138 3.77 -8.98 -15.59
C ARG A 138 3.16 -7.75 -14.90
N ILE A 139 3.24 -7.64 -13.58
CA ILE A 139 2.53 -6.58 -12.86
C ILE A 139 3.44 -5.37 -12.74
N ALA A 140 3.38 -4.54 -13.77
CA ALA A 140 3.94 -3.21 -13.83
C ALA A 140 2.79 -2.26 -14.16
N VAL A 141 2.59 -1.23 -13.34
CA VAL A 141 1.44 -0.32 -13.44
C VAL A 141 1.90 0.94 -14.18
N ASP A 142 1.22 1.26 -15.27
CA ASP A 142 1.45 2.42 -16.13
C ASP A 142 0.27 3.40 -16.02
N ARG A 143 0.58 4.69 -16.15
CA ARG A 143 -0.38 5.74 -16.48
C ARG A 143 -0.16 6.19 -17.93
N GLN A 144 -0.83 5.48 -18.85
CA GLN A 144 -1.11 5.80 -20.27
C GLN A 144 -0.46 4.84 -21.26
N GLY A 145 -1.18 3.75 -21.53
CA GLY A 145 -0.71 2.65 -22.36
C GLY A 145 -0.14 3.07 -23.70
N GLN A 146 1.17 2.89 -23.87
CA GLN A 146 1.82 2.31 -25.05
C GLN A 146 3.15 1.69 -24.59
N GLY A 147 3.46 0.49 -25.09
CA GLY A 147 4.49 -0.39 -24.53
C GLY A 147 5.95 0.11 -24.61
N HIS A 148 6.72 -0.42 -23.66
CA HIS A 148 8.14 -0.82 -23.63
C HIS A 148 8.77 -0.42 -22.28
N TRP A 149 9.03 -1.43 -21.45
CA TRP A 149 9.37 -1.31 -20.03
C TRP A 149 10.86 -1.04 -19.79
N HIS A 150 11.21 0.09 -19.17
CA HIS A 150 12.44 0.30 -18.40
C HIS A 150 12.19 1.37 -17.31
N GLY A 151 12.32 1.00 -16.03
CA GLY A 151 12.47 1.97 -14.92
C GLY A 151 11.20 2.37 -14.16
N TYR A 152 11.40 2.68 -12.87
CA TYR A 152 10.44 3.04 -11.84
C TYR A 152 9.65 4.32 -12.17
N GLU A 153 8.31 4.25 -12.23
CA GLU A 153 7.44 5.43 -12.30
C GLU A 153 6.11 5.26 -11.52
N ARG A 154 5.49 6.41 -11.21
CA ARG A 154 4.32 6.61 -10.34
C ARG A 154 3.09 5.82 -10.80
N VAL A 155 2.56 5.02 -9.88
CA VAL A 155 1.47 4.04 -10.06
C VAL A 155 0.15 4.60 -9.51
N GLY A 156 -0.85 4.82 -10.36
CA GLY A 156 -2.17 5.36 -9.99
C GLY A 156 -3.34 4.46 -10.37
N ALA A 157 -4.53 4.72 -9.79
CA ALA A 157 -5.75 3.88 -9.92
C ALA A 157 -6.47 3.91 -11.29
N HIS A 158 -5.80 4.33 -12.39
CA HIS A 158 -6.43 4.40 -13.70
C HIS A 158 -6.07 3.17 -14.54
N TRP A 159 -7.07 2.35 -14.82
CA TRP A 159 -6.92 1.13 -15.58
C TRP A 159 -7.61 1.25 -16.93
N ALA A 160 -6.89 0.96 -18.01
CA ALA A 160 -7.47 0.83 -19.35
C ALA A 160 -8.28 -0.47 -19.40
N ASP A 161 -9.57 -0.39 -19.14
CA ASP A 161 -10.48 -1.50 -19.39
C ASP A 161 -10.43 -1.81 -20.89
N GLY A 162 -9.94 -2.99 -21.26
CA GLY A 162 -9.84 -3.50 -22.63
C GLY A 162 -11.20 -3.75 -23.30
N ARG A 163 -12.23 -2.94 -23.02
CA ARG A 163 -13.45 -2.88 -23.80
C ARG A 163 -13.30 -1.74 -24.80
N ALA A 164 -13.17 -2.11 -26.08
CA ALA A 164 -13.72 -1.24 -27.11
C ALA A 164 -15.25 -1.33 -26.99
N LEU A 165 -15.86 -0.21 -26.58
CA LEU A 165 -17.29 0.04 -26.38
C LEU A 165 -17.95 -0.64 -25.15
#